data_AF-A0A7C4F201-F1
#
_entry.id   AF-A0A7C4F201-F1
#
_cell.length_a   1.000
_cell.length_b   1.000
_cell.length_c   1.000
_cell.angle_alpha   90.00
_cell.angle_beta   90.00
_cell.angle_gamma   90.00
#
_symmetry.space_group_name_H-M   'P 1'
#
loop_
_entity.id
_entity.type
_entity.pdbx_description
1 polymer ?
#
loop_
_entity_poly.entity_id
_entity_poly.type
_entity_poly.pdbx_seq_one_letter_code
_entity_poly.pdbx_strand_id
1 'polypeptide(L)'
;MQLRLEDFRKGDKTAPDHKRVMAEGNSAKNNRGLSLVLGCGDVGFEVASRLRERGLAVAVVEKDAGKVEALRLTAGHDAHRGDFRSPEVLKQAGISQAEVVILTVPDFTIIRQTLEAISQLKKELGINPSVIALVKHEMEAVEVKRLGASEVVPLAQTIADAIVNKLGKAKVHLVLKNSS
;
A
#
# COMPACT_ATOMS: atom_id res chain seq x y z
N MET A 1 5.52 -56.67 16.40
CA MET A 1 4.10 -56.49 16.03
C MET A 1 4.08 -55.64 14.76
N GLN A 2 3.78 -56.27 13.64
CA GLN A 2 3.91 -55.73 12.28
C GLN A 2 2.51 -55.24 11.85
N LEU A 3 2.34 -53.96 11.57
CA LEU A 3 1.12 -53.44 10.96
C LEU A 3 1.33 -53.35 9.44
N ARG A 4 0.47 -54.05 8.70
CA ARG A 4 0.50 -54.24 7.24
C ARG A 4 -0.07 -53.03 6.50
N LEU A 5 0.44 -52.81 5.30
CA LEU A 5 0.17 -51.70 4.38
C LEU A 5 -1.15 -51.84 3.57
N GLU A 6 -2.18 -52.54 4.08
CA GLU A 6 -3.37 -52.89 3.27
C GLU A 6 -4.70 -52.23 3.67
N ASP A 7 -4.75 -51.35 4.68
CA ASP A 7 -6.03 -50.73 5.08
C ASP A 7 -6.44 -49.49 4.26
N PHE A 8 -5.77 -49.25 3.12
CA PHE A 8 -6.12 -48.18 2.17
C PHE A 8 -7.13 -48.66 1.11
N ARG A 9 -8.42 -48.76 1.46
CA ARG A 9 -9.56 -48.36 0.59
C ARG A 9 -10.91 -48.70 1.23
N LYS A 10 -11.69 -47.66 1.56
CA LYS A 10 -13.02 -47.41 1.00
C LYS A 10 -13.62 -46.12 1.57
N GLY A 11 -13.60 -45.08 0.73
CA GLY A 11 -14.62 -44.03 0.62
C GLY A 11 -15.19 -43.43 1.90
N ASP A 12 -14.42 -42.57 2.55
CA ASP A 12 -15.02 -41.46 3.30
C ASP A 12 -15.17 -40.27 2.35
N LYS A 13 -16.42 -39.97 1.94
CA LYS A 13 -16.77 -38.85 1.05
C LYS A 13 -16.99 -37.54 1.82
N THR A 14 -16.65 -37.49 3.12
CA THR A 14 -16.87 -36.30 3.96
C THR A 14 -15.60 -35.53 4.30
N ALA A 15 -14.42 -36.04 3.92
CA ALA A 15 -13.18 -35.27 4.00
C ALA A 15 -13.15 -34.19 2.90
N PRO A 16 -12.95 -32.90 3.23
CA PRO A 16 -12.82 -31.86 2.21
C PRO A 16 -11.62 -32.20 1.32
N ASP A 17 -11.85 -32.17 0.01
CA ASP A 17 -10.84 -32.53 -0.98
C ASP A 17 -9.58 -31.68 -0.75
N HIS A 18 -8.49 -32.31 -0.31
CA HIS A 18 -7.22 -31.64 -0.01
C HIS A 18 -6.74 -30.75 -1.16
N LYS A 19 -7.05 -31.08 -2.42
CA LYS A 19 -6.75 -30.22 -3.58
C LYS A 19 -7.62 -28.97 -3.63
N ARG A 20 -8.87 -29.06 -3.19
CA ARG A 20 -9.83 -27.95 -3.09
C ARG A 20 -9.52 -27.03 -1.91
N VAL A 21 -9.15 -27.57 -0.74
CA VAL A 21 -8.70 -26.79 0.42
C VAL A 21 -7.40 -26.04 0.12
N MET A 22 -6.48 -26.64 -0.63
CA MET A 22 -5.25 -25.99 -1.08
C MET A 22 -5.47 -24.99 -2.22
N ALA A 23 -6.47 -25.19 -3.09
CA ALA A 23 -6.85 -24.23 -4.13
C ALA A 23 -7.61 -23.02 -3.57
N GLU A 24 -8.48 -23.22 -2.59
CA GLU A 24 -9.20 -22.15 -1.87
C GLU A 24 -8.22 -21.30 -1.03
N GLY A 25 -7.20 -21.91 -0.43
CA GLY A 25 -6.11 -21.20 0.28
C GLY A 25 -5.18 -20.38 -0.62
N ASN A 26 -5.09 -20.72 -1.92
CA ASN A 26 -4.26 -20.00 -2.89
C ASN A 26 -5.06 -18.92 -3.66
N SER A 27 -6.37 -19.11 -3.83
CA SER A 27 -7.25 -18.13 -4.48
C SER A 27 -7.47 -16.88 -3.61
N ALA A 28 -7.54 -17.02 -2.28
CA ALA A 28 -7.65 -15.89 -1.35
C ALA A 28 -6.34 -15.09 -1.15
N LYS A 29 -5.19 -15.64 -1.55
CA LYS A 29 -3.89 -14.93 -1.56
C LYS A 29 -3.63 -14.16 -2.86
N ASN A 30 -4.27 -14.57 -3.96
CA ASN A 30 -4.05 -14.03 -5.31
C ASN A 30 -5.04 -12.92 -5.72
N ASN A 31 -5.95 -12.50 -4.85
CA ASN A 31 -6.93 -11.45 -5.17
C ASN A 31 -6.72 -10.18 -4.34
N ARG A 32 -5.46 -9.80 -4.13
CA ARG A 32 -5.12 -8.51 -3.53
C ARG A 32 -4.64 -7.62 -4.67
N GLY A 33 -5.52 -6.75 -5.16
CA GLY A 33 -5.21 -5.86 -6.25
C GLY A 33 -4.01 -4.96 -5.96
N LEU A 34 -3.52 -4.33 -7.02
CA LEU A 34 -2.25 -3.59 -6.98
C LEU A 34 -2.34 -2.39 -6.03
N SER A 35 -1.30 -2.21 -5.20
CA SER A 35 -1.07 -0.97 -4.47
C SER A 35 -0.10 -0.10 -5.25
N LEU A 36 -0.58 1.02 -5.80
CA LEU A 36 0.22 1.94 -6.59
C LEU A 36 0.72 3.10 -5.73
N VAL A 37 2.02 3.17 -5.47
CA VAL A 37 2.65 4.23 -4.68
C VAL A 37 3.19 5.31 -5.62
N LEU A 38 2.73 6.54 -5.45
CA LEU A 38 3.11 7.70 -6.26
C LEU A 38 4.07 8.60 -5.46
N GLY A 39 5.31 8.69 -5.94
CA GLY A 39 6.44 9.27 -5.25
C GLY A 39 7.10 8.27 -4.29
N CYS A 40 8.43 8.23 -4.31
CA CYS A 40 9.24 7.34 -3.48
C CYS A 40 10.38 8.11 -2.79
N GLY A 41 10.00 9.12 -2.00
CA GLY A 41 10.83 9.64 -0.91
C GLY A 41 10.80 8.69 0.30
N ASP A 42 11.19 9.18 1.46
CA ASP A 42 11.27 8.36 2.69
C ASP A 42 9.94 7.67 3.02
N VAL A 43 8.84 8.41 2.95
CA VAL A 43 7.49 7.87 3.22
C VAL A 43 7.07 6.85 2.17
N GLY A 44 7.24 7.17 0.88
CA GLY A 44 6.88 6.26 -0.22
C GLY A 44 7.66 4.95 -0.19
N PHE A 45 8.96 5.02 0.13
CA PHE A 45 9.81 3.84 0.29
C PHE A 45 9.36 2.96 1.46
N GLU A 46 9.12 3.55 2.63
CA GLU A 46 8.66 2.82 3.82
C GLU A 46 7.30 2.17 3.58
N VAL A 47 6.37 2.89 2.93
CA VAL A 47 5.06 2.34 2.56
C VAL A 47 5.23 1.16 1.60
N ALA A 48 5.95 1.34 0.50
CA ALA A 48 6.15 0.29 -0.50
C ALA A 48 6.80 -0.96 0.12
N SER A 49 7.84 -0.77 0.94
CA SER A 49 8.59 -1.86 1.58
C SER A 49 7.71 -2.65 2.56
N ARG A 50 6.96 -1.96 3.43
CA ARG A 50 6.07 -2.63 4.40
C ARG A 50 4.88 -3.33 3.73
N LEU A 51 4.34 -2.79 2.65
CA LEU A 51 3.28 -3.46 1.90
C LEU A 51 3.81 -4.74 1.24
N ARG A 52 5.01 -4.67 0.64
CA ARG A 52 5.66 -5.84 0.02
C ARG A 52 6.04 -6.91 1.04
N GLU A 53 6.56 -6.52 2.21
CA GLU A 53 6.85 -7.45 3.33
C GLU A 53 5.59 -8.20 3.81
N ARG A 54 4.40 -7.62 3.63
CA ARG A 54 3.11 -8.26 3.91
C ARG A 54 2.59 -9.12 2.76
N GLY A 55 3.39 -9.30 1.70
CA GLY A 55 3.05 -10.07 0.51
C GLY A 55 1.97 -9.40 -0.36
N LEU A 56 1.91 -8.07 -0.37
CA LEU A 56 1.02 -7.31 -1.27
C LEU A 56 1.74 -6.96 -2.56
N ALA A 57 0.99 -6.93 -3.67
CA ALA A 57 1.49 -6.44 -4.95
C ALA A 57 1.65 -4.91 -4.87
N VAL A 58 2.84 -4.42 -5.17
CA VAL A 58 3.19 -3.00 -5.09
C VAL A 58 3.92 -2.58 -6.36
N ALA A 59 3.45 -1.50 -6.98
CA ALA A 59 4.19 -0.78 -8.01
C ALA A 59 4.44 0.65 -7.52
N VAL A 60 5.58 1.22 -7.90
CA VAL A 60 6.03 2.55 -7.48
C VAL A 60 6.23 3.43 -8.70
N VAL A 61 5.77 4.68 -8.68
CA VAL A 61 6.11 5.68 -9.69
C VAL A 61 7.01 6.74 -9.07
N GLU A 62 8.19 6.92 -9.65
CA GLU A 62 9.16 7.91 -9.20
C GLU A 62 9.77 8.65 -10.41
N LYS A 63 10.02 9.94 -10.27
CA LYS A 63 10.54 10.79 -11.35
C LYS A 63 12.06 10.71 -11.46
N ASP A 64 12.74 10.60 -10.31
CA ASP A 64 14.20 10.53 -10.26
C ASP A 64 14.72 9.16 -10.77
N ALA A 65 15.55 9.20 -11.81
CA ALA A 65 16.04 8.00 -12.46
C ALA A 65 16.95 7.16 -11.54
N GLY A 66 17.78 7.82 -10.73
CA GLY A 66 18.70 7.14 -9.81
C GLY A 66 17.93 6.41 -8.71
N LYS A 67 16.87 7.03 -8.18
CA LYS A 67 15.97 6.37 -7.22
C LYS A 67 15.23 5.20 -7.83
N VAL A 68 14.70 5.33 -9.05
CA VAL A 68 14.03 4.20 -9.74
C VAL A 68 14.99 3.02 -9.89
N GLU A 69 16.23 3.28 -10.27
CA GLU A 69 17.23 2.22 -10.41
C GLU A 69 17.56 1.56 -9.07
N ALA A 70 17.76 2.35 -8.01
CA ALA A 70 17.98 1.82 -6.67
C ALA A 70 16.77 1.00 -6.17
N LEU A 71 15.54 1.44 -6.46
CA LEU A 71 14.32 0.72 -6.11
C LEU A 71 14.26 -0.65 -6.79
N ARG A 72 14.62 -0.73 -8.07
CA ARG A 72 14.62 -1.98 -8.85
C ARG A 72 15.75 -2.91 -8.43
N LEU A 73 16.99 -2.42 -8.49
CA LEU A 73 18.18 -3.26 -8.34
C LEU A 73 18.48 -3.61 -6.89
N THR A 74 18.36 -2.63 -5.99
CA THR A 74 18.78 -2.79 -4.60
C THR A 74 17.62 -3.19 -3.71
N ALA A 75 16.47 -2.54 -3.88
CA ALA A 75 15.33 -2.76 -3.00
C ALA A 75 14.36 -3.83 -3.50
N GLY A 76 14.41 -4.25 -4.78
CA GLY A 76 13.52 -5.27 -5.34
C GLY A 76 12.05 -4.83 -5.50
N HIS A 77 11.82 -3.54 -5.75
CA HIS A 77 10.48 -2.99 -6.04
C HIS A 77 10.21 -2.98 -7.55
N ASP A 78 8.95 -3.21 -7.93
CA ASP A 78 8.46 -2.85 -9.26
C ASP A 78 8.31 -1.32 -9.33
N ALA A 79 9.22 -0.65 -10.03
CA ALA A 79 9.26 0.80 -10.09
C ALA A 79 9.22 1.28 -11.53
N HIS A 80 8.45 2.34 -11.78
CA HIS A 80 8.27 3.00 -13.07
C HIS A 80 8.83 4.41 -12.99
N ARG A 81 9.64 4.77 -14.00
CA ARG A 81 10.12 6.14 -14.12
C ARG A 81 9.06 6.99 -14.80
N GLY A 82 8.64 8.07 -14.17
CA GLY A 82 7.73 9.02 -14.81
C GLY A 82 7.16 10.06 -13.87
N ASP A 83 6.42 11.00 -14.47
CA ASP A 83 5.63 11.97 -13.75
C ASP A 83 4.22 11.44 -13.59
N PHE A 84 3.83 11.07 -12.37
CA PHE A 84 2.51 10.48 -12.10
C PHE A 84 1.34 11.46 -12.27
N ARG A 85 1.61 12.74 -12.61
CA ARG A 85 0.60 13.70 -13.06
C ARG A 85 0.17 13.44 -14.52
N SER A 86 0.91 12.62 -15.27
CA SER A 86 0.53 12.15 -16.59
C SER A 86 -0.37 10.91 -16.50
N PRO A 87 -1.57 10.92 -17.09
CA PRO A 87 -2.42 9.73 -17.20
C PRO A 87 -1.72 8.54 -17.86
N GLU A 88 -0.86 8.78 -18.84
CA GLU A 88 -0.11 7.75 -19.56
C GLU A 88 0.89 7.03 -18.65
N VAL A 89 1.59 7.78 -17.79
CA VAL A 89 2.50 7.20 -16.78
C VAL A 89 1.72 6.33 -15.79
N LEU A 90 0.56 6.80 -15.33
CA LEU A 90 -0.30 6.02 -14.43
C LEU A 90 -0.81 4.73 -15.09
N LYS A 91 -1.18 4.77 -16.37
CA LYS A 91 -1.55 3.57 -17.16
C LYS A 91 -0.39 2.58 -17.24
N GLN A 92 0.80 3.05 -17.58
CA GLN A 92 2.00 2.22 -17.66
C GLN A 92 2.38 1.57 -16.32
N ALA A 93 2.08 2.26 -15.21
CA ALA A 93 2.30 1.77 -13.86
C ALA A 93 1.18 0.85 -13.33
N GLY A 94 0.20 0.49 -14.17
CA GLY A 94 -0.81 -0.50 -13.83
C GLY A 94 -2.00 0.03 -13.02
N ILE A 95 -2.30 1.34 -13.07
CA ILE A 95 -3.47 1.91 -12.35
C ILE A 95 -4.80 1.21 -12.68
N SER A 96 -4.92 0.59 -13.87
CA SER A 96 -6.11 -0.18 -14.24
C SER A 96 -6.40 -1.36 -13.31
N GLN A 97 -5.36 -1.92 -12.69
CA GLN A 97 -5.41 -3.05 -11.78
C GLN A 97 -5.31 -2.61 -10.31
N ALA A 98 -5.19 -1.31 -10.05
CA ALA A 98 -4.95 -0.77 -8.72
C ALA A 98 -6.24 -0.79 -7.89
N GLU A 99 -6.16 -1.39 -6.71
CA GLU A 99 -7.19 -1.27 -5.67
C GLU A 99 -6.99 0.01 -4.85
N VAL A 100 -5.72 0.38 -4.65
CA VAL A 100 -5.35 1.58 -3.90
C VAL A 100 -4.24 2.34 -4.61
N VAL A 101 -4.38 3.67 -4.63
CA VAL A 101 -3.34 4.61 -5.06
C VAL A 101 -2.93 5.43 -3.85
N ILE A 102 -1.62 5.54 -3.60
CA ILE A 102 -1.06 6.17 -2.41
C ILE A 102 -0.15 7.31 -2.85
N LEU A 103 -0.57 8.56 -2.64
CA LEU A 103 0.22 9.75 -2.97
C LEU A 103 1.06 10.14 -1.76
N THR A 104 2.38 10.07 -1.88
CA THR A 104 3.30 10.33 -0.76
C THR A 104 4.09 11.63 -0.88
N VAL A 105 3.78 12.45 -1.89
CA VAL A 105 4.37 13.78 -2.08
C VAL A 105 3.43 14.84 -1.46
N PRO A 106 3.78 15.42 -0.30
CA PRO A 106 2.93 16.38 0.41
C PRO A 106 3.05 17.79 -0.19
N ASP A 107 2.76 17.90 -1.48
CA ASP A 107 2.67 19.16 -2.22
C ASP A 107 1.26 19.28 -2.81
N PHE A 108 0.53 20.30 -2.38
CA PHE A 108 -0.88 20.48 -2.74
C PHE A 108 -1.11 20.61 -4.25
N THR A 109 -0.19 21.25 -4.99
CA THR A 109 -0.29 21.40 -6.44
C THR A 109 -0.12 20.05 -7.13
N ILE A 110 0.88 19.28 -6.72
CA ILE A 110 1.14 17.93 -7.24
C ILE A 110 -0.04 17.00 -6.93
N ILE A 111 -0.56 17.03 -5.71
CA ILE A 111 -1.72 16.22 -5.30
C ILE A 111 -2.93 16.53 -6.18
N ARG A 112 -3.28 17.82 -6.34
CA ARG A 112 -4.42 18.23 -7.17
C ARG A 112 -4.30 17.73 -8.61
N GLN A 113 -3.15 17.98 -9.25
CA GLN A 113 -2.91 17.56 -10.65
C GLN A 113 -2.96 16.03 -10.80
N THR A 114 -2.50 15.30 -9.80
CA THR A 114 -2.54 13.83 -9.80
C THR A 114 -3.96 13.31 -9.63
N LEU A 115 -4.75 13.91 -8.73
CA LEU A 115 -6.16 13.54 -8.55
C LEU A 115 -7.00 13.84 -9.80
N GLU A 116 -6.69 14.94 -10.51
CA GLU A 116 -7.29 15.25 -11.81
C GLU A 116 -6.98 14.15 -12.85
N ALA A 117 -5.72 13.72 -12.95
CA ALA A 117 -5.31 12.63 -13.84
C ALA A 117 -5.99 11.30 -13.46
N ILE A 118 -6.07 10.97 -12.16
CA ILE A 118 -6.78 9.77 -11.68
C ILE A 118 -8.28 9.87 -12.01
N SER A 119 -8.90 11.02 -11.81
CA SER A 119 -10.33 11.24 -12.11
C SER A 119 -10.64 11.07 -13.61
N GLN A 120 -9.75 11.55 -14.49
CA GLN A 120 -9.84 11.27 -15.92
C GLN A 120 -9.80 9.77 -16.20
N LEU A 121 -8.84 9.05 -15.60
CA LEU A 121 -8.68 7.61 -15.82
C LEU A 121 -9.82 6.78 -15.23
N LYS A 122 -10.41 7.20 -14.11
CA LYS A 122 -11.62 6.57 -13.56
C LYS A 122 -12.75 6.54 -14.58
N LYS A 123 -12.97 7.67 -15.28
CA LYS A 123 -13.99 7.79 -16.32
C LYS A 123 -13.61 7.02 -17.60
N GLU A 124 -12.36 7.13 -18.02
CA GLU A 124 -11.88 6.51 -19.26
C GLU A 124 -11.87 4.99 -19.19
N LEU A 125 -11.39 4.43 -18.06
CA LEU A 125 -11.14 3.00 -17.91
C LEU A 125 -12.24 2.28 -17.11
N GLY A 126 -13.21 3.01 -16.54
CA GLY A 126 -14.23 2.43 -15.66
C GLY A 126 -13.68 1.89 -14.34
N ILE A 127 -12.52 2.39 -13.90
CA ILE A 127 -11.87 1.96 -12.65
C ILE A 127 -12.28 2.86 -11.48
N ASN A 128 -12.16 2.35 -10.26
CA ASN A 128 -12.40 3.15 -9.06
C ASN A 128 -11.46 2.78 -7.90
N PRO A 129 -10.14 3.00 -8.03
CA PRO A 129 -9.23 2.79 -6.92
C PRO A 129 -9.58 3.71 -5.75
N SER A 130 -9.37 3.19 -4.53
CA SER A 130 -9.29 4.02 -3.32
C SER A 130 -8.04 4.88 -3.37
N VAL A 131 -8.12 6.13 -2.95
CA VAL A 131 -6.97 7.04 -3.01
C VAL A 131 -6.63 7.56 -1.62
N ILE A 132 -5.39 7.34 -1.17
CA ILE A 132 -4.87 7.87 0.08
C ILE A 132 -3.84 8.94 -0.26
N ALA A 133 -4.03 10.17 0.24
CA ALA A 133 -3.13 11.28 -0.04
C ALA A 133 -2.46 11.80 1.24
N LEU A 134 -1.13 11.87 1.21
CA LEU A 134 -0.35 12.56 2.23
C LEU A 134 -0.38 14.07 1.95
N VAL A 135 -0.87 14.86 2.90
CA VAL A 135 -0.90 16.33 2.80
C VAL A 135 0.04 16.95 3.82
N LYS A 136 0.50 18.17 3.58
CA LYS A 136 1.42 18.84 4.50
C LYS A 136 0.68 19.34 5.73
N HIS A 137 -0.50 19.90 5.52
CA HIS A 137 -1.32 20.53 6.55
C HIS A 137 -2.76 20.01 6.50
N GLU A 138 -3.36 19.76 7.66
CA GLU A 138 -4.74 19.28 7.79
C GLU A 138 -5.79 20.16 7.07
N MET A 139 -5.56 21.47 6.98
CA MET A 139 -6.44 22.39 6.26
C MET A 139 -6.60 22.05 4.76
N GLU A 140 -5.65 21.32 4.17
CA GLU A 140 -5.71 20.87 2.77
C GLU A 140 -6.69 19.68 2.60
N ALA A 141 -7.04 18.98 3.68
CA ALA A 141 -7.75 17.71 3.63
C ALA A 141 -9.15 17.81 3.01
N VAL A 142 -9.89 18.88 3.31
CA VAL A 142 -11.24 19.08 2.78
C VAL A 142 -11.21 19.16 1.25
N GLU A 143 -10.28 19.94 0.71
CA GLU A 143 -10.15 20.12 -0.74
C GLU A 143 -9.62 18.86 -1.41
N VAL A 144 -8.64 18.19 -0.81
CA VAL A 144 -8.06 16.94 -1.33
C VAL A 144 -9.12 15.81 -1.34
N LYS A 145 -9.98 15.70 -0.31
CA LYS A 145 -11.13 14.78 -0.33
C LYS A 145 -12.14 15.15 -1.42
N ARG A 146 -12.46 16.43 -1.59
CA ARG A 146 -13.37 16.91 -2.66
C ARG A 146 -12.88 16.55 -4.06
N LEU A 147 -11.57 16.58 -4.28
CA LEU A 147 -10.94 16.23 -5.56
C LEU A 147 -10.88 14.71 -5.82
N GLY A 148 -11.29 13.88 -4.86
CA GLY A 148 -11.45 12.44 -5.06
C GLY A 148 -10.52 11.56 -4.22
N ALA A 149 -9.76 12.12 -3.27
CA ALA A 149 -9.09 11.30 -2.27
C ALA A 149 -10.13 10.63 -1.34
N SER A 150 -9.99 9.33 -1.13
CA SER A 150 -10.80 8.57 -0.18
C SER A 150 -10.37 8.89 1.25
N GLU A 151 -9.06 8.92 1.48
CA GLU A 151 -8.47 9.29 2.76
C GLU A 151 -7.32 10.28 2.62
N VAL A 152 -7.10 11.04 3.69
CA VAL A 152 -6.04 12.04 3.78
C VAL A 152 -5.24 11.82 5.05
N VAL A 153 -3.91 11.84 4.93
CA VAL A 153 -2.97 11.76 6.05
C VAL A 153 -2.30 13.12 6.22
N PRO A 154 -2.66 13.91 7.24
CA PRO A 154 -2.00 15.19 7.51
C PRO A 154 -0.64 14.97 8.18
N LEU A 155 0.45 15.26 7.47
CA LEU A 155 1.82 14.95 7.89
C LEU A 155 2.19 15.62 9.22
N ALA A 156 1.95 16.93 9.34
CA ALA A 156 2.32 17.68 10.54
C ALA A 156 1.61 17.15 11.79
N GLN A 157 0.29 16.95 11.71
CA GLN A 157 -0.54 16.41 12.79
C GLN A 157 -0.13 14.97 13.13
N THR A 158 0.05 14.11 12.11
CA THR A 158 0.43 12.71 12.31
C THR A 158 1.78 12.58 13.03
N ILE A 159 2.76 13.41 12.68
CA ILE A 159 4.06 13.44 13.35
C ILE A 159 3.92 13.98 14.78
N ALA A 160 3.19 15.08 14.98
CA ALA A 160 2.96 15.66 16.30
C ALA A 160 2.32 14.64 17.25
N ASP A 161 1.27 13.95 16.81
CA ASP A 161 0.61 12.89 17.58
C ASP A 161 1.57 11.74 17.89
N ALA A 162 2.39 11.32 16.92
CA ALA A 162 3.39 10.27 17.14
C ALA A 162 4.42 10.66 18.22
N ILE A 163 4.85 11.93 18.26
CA ILE A 163 5.77 12.45 19.27
C ILE A 163 5.10 12.46 20.65
N VAL A 164 3.90 13.03 20.77
CA VAL A 164 3.15 13.09 22.04
C VAL A 164 2.89 11.69 22.59
N ASN A 165 2.50 10.73 21.73
CA ASN A 165 2.26 9.35 22.12
C ASN A 165 3.53 8.63 22.61
N LYS A 166 4.69 8.93 22.03
CA LYS A 166 5.98 8.39 22.52
C LYS A 166 6.35 8.99 23.88
N LEU A 167 6.09 10.28 24.10
CA LEU A 167 6.32 10.93 25.40
C LEU A 167 5.40 10.39 26.50
N GLY A 168 4.12 10.13 26.19
CA GLY A 168 3.18 9.50 27.11
C GLY A 168 3.68 8.14 27.62
N LYS A 169 4.21 7.31 26.71
CA LYS A 169 4.83 6.02 27.07
C LYS A 169 6.13 6.17 27.87
N ALA A 170 6.94 7.20 27.58
CA ALA A 170 8.19 7.45 28.29
C ALA A 170 7.98 8.00 29.72
N LYS A 171 6.98 8.86 29.94
CA LYS A 171 6.67 9.40 31.28
C LYS A 171 6.22 8.33 32.27
N VAL A 172 5.52 7.28 31.82
CA VAL A 172 5.20 6.11 32.67
C VAL A 172 6.47 5.46 33.24
N HIS A 173 7.58 5.49 32.51
CA HIS A 173 8.86 4.96 32.96
C HIS A 173 9.65 5.89 33.89
N LEU A 174 9.45 7.21 33.80
CA LEU A 174 10.10 8.21 34.67
C LEU A 174 9.44 8.29 36.05
N VAL A 175 8.11 8.10 36.15
CA VAL A 175 7.42 8.08 37.44
C VAL A 175 7.76 6.81 38.24
N LEU A 176 7.96 5.66 37.56
CA LEU A 176 8.30 4.40 38.24
C LEU A 176 9.77 4.28 38.69
N LYS A 177 10.67 5.14 38.21
CA LYS A 177 12.09 5.15 38.64
C LYS A 177 12.38 6.08 39.82
N ASN A 178 11.43 6.93 40.22
CA ASN A 178 11.57 7.86 41.35
C ASN A 178 10.81 7.41 42.61
N SER A 179 10.43 6.13 42.69
CA SER A 179 9.72 5.55 43.84
C SER A 179 10.44 4.34 44.44
N SER A 180 11.78 4.34 44.44
CA SER A 180 12.62 3.34 45.12
C SER A 180 13.65 4.03 46.00
#